data_AF-A0A7V9TUB7-F1
#
_entry.id   AF-A0A7V9TUB7-F1
#
_cell.length_a   1.000
_cell.length_b   1.000
_cell.length_c   1.000
_cell.angle_alpha   90.00
_cell.angle_beta   90.00
_cell.angle_gamma   90.00
#
_symmetry.space_group_name_H-M   'P 1'
#
loop_
_entity.id
_entity.type
_entity.pdbx_description
1 polymer ?
#
loop_
_entity_poly.entity_id
_entity_poly.type
_entity_poly.pdbx_seq_one_letter_code
_entity_poly.pdbx_strand_id
1 'polypeptide(L)'
;MALRDAVKTPAGARLFAEGLFEFLHGSGTLERKFNRWVEIVAELPRKQTRVLTWPLVTVFGFIAQPDTHMFLKPNVTRIAAREYGFEFAYRSRSSWETYASLLEFAVTVERDLRTWERAT
;
A
#
# COMPACT_ATOMS: atom_id res chain seq x y z
N MET A 1 7.23 6.32 -17.25
CA MET A 1 6.53 5.63 -16.14
C MET A 1 5.65 6.66 -15.47
N ALA A 2 4.36 6.34 -15.20
CA ALA A 2 3.35 7.31 -14.78
C ALA A 2 3.79 8.20 -13.59
N LEU A 3 4.39 7.60 -12.55
CA LEU A 3 4.90 8.36 -11.41
C LEU A 3 6.02 9.33 -11.81
N ARG A 4 7.00 8.88 -12.60
CA ARG A 4 8.10 9.74 -13.07
C ARG A 4 7.55 10.98 -13.77
N ASP A 5 6.49 10.83 -14.57
CA ASP A 5 5.89 11.96 -15.27
C ASP A 5 5.11 12.88 -14.33
N ALA A 6 4.46 12.33 -13.30
CA ALA A 6 3.71 13.08 -12.31
C ALA A 6 4.59 13.98 -11.41
N VAL A 7 5.81 13.55 -11.12
CA VAL A 7 6.75 14.29 -10.24
C VAL A 7 7.77 15.14 -11.01
N LYS A 8 7.61 15.32 -12.33
CA LYS A 8 8.52 16.14 -13.15
C LYS A 8 8.46 17.63 -12.81
N THR A 9 7.30 18.13 -12.39
CA THR A 9 7.14 19.54 -12.02
C THR A 9 7.45 19.73 -10.54
N PRO A 10 7.99 20.88 -10.13
CA PRO A 10 8.21 21.18 -8.70
C PRO A 10 6.94 21.00 -7.86
N ALA A 11 5.77 21.39 -8.38
CA ALA A 11 4.49 21.23 -7.71
C ALA A 11 4.11 19.75 -7.51
N GLY A 12 4.26 18.91 -8.55
CA GLY A 12 3.95 17.47 -8.46
C GLY A 12 4.94 16.72 -7.55
N ALA A 13 6.22 17.07 -7.62
CA ALA A 13 7.24 16.53 -6.72
C ALA A 13 6.96 16.89 -5.26
N ARG A 14 6.62 18.16 -5.00
CA ARG A 14 6.27 18.64 -3.66
C ARG A 14 5.04 17.93 -3.10
N LEU A 15 3.95 17.87 -3.88
CA LEU A 15 2.71 17.20 -3.48
C LEU A 15 2.96 15.73 -3.13
N PHE A 16 3.75 15.02 -3.96
CA PHE A 16 4.13 13.64 -3.69
C PHE A 16 4.98 13.51 -2.41
N ALA A 17 6.03 14.32 -2.26
CA ALA A 17 6.96 14.21 -1.15
C ALA A 17 6.32 14.56 0.20
N GLU A 18 5.56 15.66 0.25
CA GLU A 18 4.84 16.08 1.46
C GLU A 18 3.75 15.06 1.84
N GLY A 19 3.02 14.52 0.85
CA GLY A 19 2.03 13.48 1.10
C GLY A 19 2.61 12.16 1.58
N LEU A 20 3.74 11.75 1.00
CA LEU A 20 4.45 10.56 1.45
C LEU A 20 5.00 10.75 2.87
N PHE A 21 5.52 11.93 3.17
CA PHE A 21 5.97 12.27 4.52
C PHE A 21 4.81 12.20 5.52
N GLU A 22 3.65 12.77 5.19
CA GLU A 22 2.44 12.68 6.02
C GLU A 22 1.99 11.22 6.23
N PHE A 23 2.03 10.39 5.17
CA PHE A 23 1.69 8.98 5.28
C PHE A 23 2.58 8.23 6.29
N LEU A 24 3.90 8.42 6.16
CA LEU A 24 4.91 7.69 6.94
C LEU A 24 5.08 8.22 8.37
N HIS A 25 5.01 9.54 8.57
CA HIS A 25 5.41 10.21 9.81
C HIS A 25 4.32 11.11 10.40
N GLY A 26 3.21 11.30 9.70
CA GLY A 26 2.08 12.07 10.20
C GLY A 26 1.44 11.44 11.44
N SER A 27 0.68 12.26 12.15
CA SER A 27 -0.11 11.83 13.32
C SER A 27 -1.40 11.09 12.90
N GLY A 28 -2.13 10.57 13.88
CA GLY A 28 -3.43 9.93 13.67
C GLY A 28 -3.37 8.48 13.20
N THR A 29 -4.54 7.90 12.92
CA THR A 29 -4.66 6.48 12.57
C THR A 29 -4.02 6.18 11.22
N LEU A 30 -3.53 4.95 11.07
CA LEU A 30 -3.00 4.47 9.79
C LEU A 30 -4.05 4.56 8.67
N GLU A 31 -5.32 4.30 8.98
CA GLU A 31 -6.44 4.49 8.07
C GLU A 31 -6.50 5.91 7.50
N ARG A 32 -6.50 6.91 8.37
CA ARG A 32 -6.58 8.31 7.95
C ARG A 32 -5.39 8.68 7.07
N LYS A 33 -4.19 8.29 7.49
CA LYS A 33 -2.95 8.55 6.74
C LYS A 33 -2.96 7.87 5.38
N PHE A 34 -3.42 6.62 5.29
CA PHE A 34 -3.50 5.87 4.04
C PHE A 34 -4.55 6.45 3.09
N ASN A 35 -5.73 6.82 3.59
CA ASN A 35 -6.78 7.45 2.77
C ASN A 35 -6.28 8.80 2.21
N ARG A 36 -5.65 9.62 3.05
CA ARG A 36 -5.02 10.88 2.62
C ARG A 36 -3.95 10.66 1.56
N TRP A 37 -3.12 9.63 1.73
CA TRP A 37 -2.11 9.26 0.75
C TRP A 37 -2.72 8.85 -0.59
N VAL A 38 -3.79 8.06 -0.58
CA VAL A 38 -4.54 7.67 -1.79
C VAL A 38 -5.09 8.90 -2.51
N GLU A 39 -5.64 9.88 -1.79
CA GLU A 39 -6.11 11.15 -2.36
C GLU A 39 -4.97 11.93 -3.02
N ILE A 40 -3.84 12.10 -2.34
CA ILE A 40 -2.68 12.82 -2.88
C ILE A 40 -2.18 12.17 -4.18
N VAL A 41 -2.05 10.84 -4.20
CA VAL A 41 -1.66 10.08 -5.40
C VAL A 41 -2.74 10.16 -6.49
N ALA A 42 -4.00 10.36 -6.11
CA ALA A 42 -5.10 10.59 -7.04
C ALA A 42 -4.96 11.94 -7.77
N GLU A 43 -4.56 12.98 -7.05
CA GLU A 43 -4.42 14.37 -7.50
C GLU A 43 -3.16 14.66 -8.34
N LEU A 44 -2.16 13.78 -8.26
CA LEU A 44 -0.91 13.97 -8.99
C LEU A 44 -1.12 14.15 -10.50
N PRO A 45 -0.35 15.05 -11.16
CA PRO A 45 -0.49 15.34 -12.58
C PRO A 45 -0.42 14.08 -13.45
N ARG A 46 -1.37 13.91 -14.39
CA ARG A 46 -1.44 12.74 -15.28
C ARG A 46 -1.39 13.17 -16.73
N LYS A 47 -0.45 12.62 -17.50
CA LYS A 47 -0.39 12.83 -18.96
C LYS A 47 -1.02 11.72 -19.80
N GLN A 48 -0.98 10.46 -19.35
CA GLN A 48 -1.43 9.31 -20.15
C GLN A 48 -2.02 8.16 -19.33
N THR A 49 -1.30 7.66 -18.32
CA THR A 49 -1.70 6.46 -17.54
C THR A 49 -2.09 6.82 -16.11
N ARG A 50 -2.91 5.97 -15.48
CA ARG A 50 -3.30 6.13 -14.07
C ARG A 50 -2.07 5.99 -13.18
N VAL A 51 -1.78 7.04 -12.39
CA VAL A 51 -0.76 7.00 -11.36
C VAL A 51 -1.27 6.17 -10.17
N LEU A 52 -2.51 6.41 -9.74
CA LEU A 52 -3.15 5.68 -8.65
C LEU A 52 -3.33 4.20 -8.99
N THR A 53 -2.48 3.38 -8.39
CA THR A 53 -2.49 1.91 -8.49
C THR A 53 -2.11 1.32 -7.14
N TRP A 54 -2.58 0.11 -6.87
CA TRP A 54 -2.25 -0.62 -5.63
C TRP A 54 -0.74 -0.75 -5.37
N PRO A 55 0.09 -1.15 -6.36
CA PRO A 55 1.53 -1.17 -6.16
C PRO A 55 2.08 0.19 -5.75
N LEU A 56 1.64 1.28 -6.38
CA LEU A 56 2.18 2.60 -6.09
C LEU A 56 1.85 3.08 -4.68
N VAL A 57 0.60 2.92 -4.23
CA VAL A 57 0.17 3.42 -2.92
C VAL A 57 0.69 2.58 -1.75
N THR A 58 1.24 1.39 -2.02
CA THR A 58 1.75 0.48 -0.98
C THR A 58 3.27 0.28 -0.99
N VAL A 59 3.96 0.50 -2.12
CA VAL A 59 5.40 0.20 -2.24
C VAL A 59 6.27 1.08 -1.33
N PHE A 60 5.98 2.38 -1.22
CA PHE A 60 6.83 3.28 -0.43
C PHE A 60 6.71 3.03 1.06
N GLY A 61 5.50 2.74 1.55
CA GLY A 61 5.28 2.28 2.91
C GLY A 61 6.11 1.02 3.20
N PHE A 62 6.00 0.00 2.33
CA PHE A 62 6.73 -1.26 2.49
C PHE A 62 8.25 -1.07 2.48
N ILE A 63 8.80 -0.21 1.60
CA ILE A 63 10.23 0.06 1.55
C ILE A 63 10.71 0.78 2.82
N ALA A 64 9.93 1.74 3.32
CA ALA A 64 10.34 2.58 4.44
C ALA A 64 10.14 1.93 5.81
N GLN A 65 9.03 1.19 6.01
CA GLN A 65 8.63 0.61 7.29
C GLN A 65 8.00 -0.79 7.05
N PRO A 66 8.79 -1.80 6.65
CA PRO A 66 8.28 -3.14 6.28
C PRO A 66 7.60 -3.88 7.44
N ASP A 67 7.95 -3.55 8.68
CA ASP A 67 7.31 -4.14 9.88
C ASP A 67 5.87 -3.63 10.09
N THR A 68 5.48 -2.54 9.40
CA THR A 68 4.16 -1.92 9.53
C THR A 68 3.34 -2.02 8.24
N HIS A 69 3.99 -1.92 7.09
CA HIS A 69 3.33 -1.85 5.79
C HIS A 69 3.63 -3.07 4.95
N MET A 70 2.67 -3.50 4.13
CA MET A 70 2.85 -4.57 3.14
C MET A 70 2.63 -4.08 1.72
N PHE A 71 3.41 -4.61 0.77
CA PHE A 71 3.29 -4.29 -0.65
C PHE A 71 2.21 -5.12 -1.34
N LEU A 72 1.30 -4.46 -2.06
CA LEU A 72 0.20 -5.13 -2.76
C LEU A 72 0.48 -5.30 -4.26
N LYS A 73 0.64 -6.55 -4.69
CA LYS A 73 0.51 -6.96 -6.09
C LYS A 73 -0.80 -7.73 -6.29
N PRO A 74 -1.87 -7.10 -6.81
CA PRO A 74 -3.23 -7.65 -6.78
C PRO A 74 -3.38 -9.12 -7.21
N ASN A 75 -2.81 -9.50 -8.35
CA ASN A 75 -3.03 -10.84 -8.90
C ASN A 75 -2.38 -11.93 -8.03
N VAL A 76 -1.11 -11.75 -7.67
CA VAL A 76 -0.37 -12.75 -6.89
C VAL A 76 -0.84 -12.80 -5.44
N THR A 77 -1.17 -11.64 -4.84
CA THR A 77 -1.70 -11.60 -3.46
C THR A 77 -3.06 -12.28 -3.35
N ARG A 78 -3.94 -12.10 -4.35
CA ARG A 78 -5.23 -12.81 -4.38
C ARG A 78 -5.08 -14.31 -4.50
N ILE A 79 -4.13 -14.78 -5.31
CA ILE A 79 -3.82 -16.21 -5.42
C ILE A 79 -3.29 -16.70 -4.07
N ALA A 80 -2.30 -16.02 -3.48
CA ALA A 80 -1.73 -16.40 -2.19
C ALA A 80 -2.79 -16.48 -1.09
N ALA A 81 -3.66 -15.49 -0.96
CA ALA A 81 -4.73 -15.50 0.04
C ALA A 81 -5.70 -16.67 -0.17
N ARG A 82 -6.08 -16.96 -1.42
CA ARG A 82 -6.95 -18.11 -1.74
C ARG A 82 -6.30 -19.44 -1.36
N GLU A 83 -5.04 -19.66 -1.75
CA GLU A 83 -4.31 -20.90 -1.43
C GLU A 83 -4.06 -21.03 0.08
N TYR A 84 -3.94 -19.91 0.79
CA TYR A 84 -3.84 -19.87 2.24
C TYR A 84 -5.18 -20.10 2.96
N GLY A 85 -6.32 -20.02 2.25
CA GLY A 85 -7.65 -20.05 2.86
C GLY A 85 -8.03 -18.76 3.60
N PHE A 86 -7.39 -17.64 3.29
CA PHE A 86 -7.67 -16.32 3.87
C PHE A 86 -8.71 -15.54 3.04
N GLU A 87 -9.76 -15.03 3.69
CA GLU A 87 -10.78 -14.19 3.05
C GLU A 87 -10.25 -12.78 2.78
N PHE A 88 -9.58 -12.60 1.64
CA PHE A 88 -8.99 -11.32 1.28
C PHE A 88 -10.03 -10.36 0.66
N ALA A 89 -10.34 -9.27 1.37
CA ALA A 89 -11.34 -8.26 0.99
C ALA A 89 -10.86 -7.33 -0.15
N TYR A 90 -10.53 -7.91 -1.31
CA TYR A 90 -9.95 -7.18 -2.44
C TYR A 90 -10.97 -6.35 -3.22
N ARG A 91 -10.64 -5.06 -3.40
CA ARG A 91 -11.30 -4.14 -4.35
C ARG A 91 -10.28 -3.60 -5.34
N SER A 92 -10.69 -3.42 -6.60
CA SER A 92 -9.80 -2.89 -7.65
C SER A 92 -9.41 -1.42 -7.43
N ARG A 93 -10.32 -0.62 -6.87
CA ARG A 93 -10.05 0.75 -6.43
C ARG A 93 -9.35 0.70 -5.06
N SER A 94 -8.28 1.49 -4.92
CA SER A 94 -7.58 1.66 -3.64
C SER A 94 -8.52 2.16 -2.55
N SER A 95 -8.61 1.41 -1.46
CA SER A 95 -9.46 1.72 -0.30
C SER A 95 -8.83 1.18 0.99
N TRP A 96 -9.22 1.72 2.15
CA TRP A 96 -8.68 1.26 3.42
C TRP A 96 -9.01 -0.20 3.69
N GLU A 97 -10.21 -0.67 3.36
CA GLU A 97 -10.68 -2.02 3.69
C GLU A 97 -9.79 -3.10 3.06
N THR A 98 -9.41 -2.93 1.78
CA THR A 98 -8.50 -3.86 1.12
C THR A 98 -7.09 -3.76 1.68
N TYR A 99 -6.64 -2.56 2.09
CA TYR A 99 -5.30 -2.40 2.66
C TYR A 99 -5.21 -3.00 4.07
N ALA A 100 -6.20 -2.77 4.93
CA ALA A 100 -6.30 -3.38 6.25
C ALA A 100 -6.35 -4.92 6.15
N SER A 101 -7.16 -5.47 5.24
CA SER A 101 -7.23 -6.92 4.98
C SER A 101 -5.89 -7.49 4.49
N LEU A 102 -5.09 -6.72 3.73
CA LEU A 102 -3.73 -7.12 3.36
C LEU A 102 -2.79 -7.17 4.56
N LEU A 103 -2.85 -6.16 5.45
CA LEU A 103 -2.01 -6.13 6.65
C LEU A 103 -2.36 -7.28 7.60
N GLU A 104 -3.66 -7.56 7.77
CA GLU A 104 -4.12 -8.72 8.54
C GLU A 104 -3.64 -10.04 7.93
N PHE A 105 -3.67 -10.17 6.60
CA PHE A 105 -3.14 -11.35 5.93
C PHE A 105 -1.64 -11.52 6.20
N ALA A 106 -0.85 -10.44 6.13
CA ALA A 106 0.57 -10.48 6.40
C ALA A 106 0.87 -10.90 7.85
N VAL A 107 0.16 -10.34 8.83
CA VAL A 107 0.27 -10.71 10.25
C VAL A 107 -0.10 -12.17 10.48
N THR A 108 -1.12 -12.67 9.80
CA THR A 108 -1.55 -14.08 9.87
C THR A 108 -0.43 -15.01 9.40
N VAL A 109 0.13 -14.74 8.22
CA VAL A 109 1.23 -15.54 7.67
C VAL A 109 2.46 -15.49 8.59
N GLU A 110 2.83 -14.32 9.10
CA GLU A 110 3.98 -14.19 10.00
C GLU A 110 3.79 -15.00 11.29
N ARG A 111 2.62 -14.92 11.92
CA ARG A 111 2.31 -15.67 13.15
C ARG A 111 2.41 -17.17 12.94
N ASP A 112 1.87 -17.65 11.82
CA ASP A 112 1.83 -19.08 11.54
C ASP A 112 3.23 -19.61 11.19
N LEU A 113 4.06 -18.82 10.48
CA LEU A 113 5.48 -19.14 10.23
C LEU A 113 6.28 -19.22 11.54
N ARG A 114 6.11 -18.27 12.45
CA ARG A 114 6.77 -18.30 13.77
C ARG A 114 6.35 -19.51 14.61
N THR A 115 5.12 -19.98 14.45
CA THR A 115 4.62 -21.18 15.14
C THR A 115 5.29 -22.43 14.57
N TRP A 116 5.44 -22.48 13.25
CA TRP A 116 6.13 -23.59 12.56
C TRP A 116 7.60 -23.70 12.97
N GLU A 117 8.34 -22.59 12.99
CA GLU A 117 9.75 -22.56 13.40
C GLU A 117 10.00 -23.04 14.84
N ARG A 118 9.01 -22.91 15.74
CA ARG A 118 9.11 -23.39 17.12
C ARG A 118 8.76 -24.88 17.28
N ALA A 119 8.10 -25.46 16.28
CA ALA A 119 7.65 -26.85 16.30
C ALA A 119 8.66 -27.81 15.62
N THR A 120 9.62 -27.27 14.86
CA THR A 120 10.77 -27.97 14.25
C THR A 120 12.04 -27.78 15.05
#